data_AF-A0A947M3I1-F1
#
_entry.id   AF-A0A947M3I1-F1
#
_cell.length_a   1.000
_cell.length_b   1.000
_cell.length_c   1.000
_cell.angle_alpha   90.00
_cell.angle_beta   90.00
_cell.angle_gamma   90.00
#
_symmetry.space_group_name_H-M   'P 1'
#
loop_
_entity.id
_entity.type
_entity.pdbx_description
1 polymer ?
#
loop_
_entity_poly.entity_id
_entity_poly.type
_entity_poly.pdbx_seq_one_letter_code
_entity_poly.pdbx_strand_id
1 'polypeptide(L)'
;MNKIPAVLAIALMINCAAPMAMAQDKQRNNFLLRFFDMNEGAALYNRYCMKKDDASLGRFKANHDRVGQALLNELIRQSPETSPQVVRATLKERQQGLHYQLESFYMQNRCTHPEAIQAKVHYETLAAVSESQLDEYIAGEMPIAH
;
A
#
# COMPACT_ATOMS: atom_id res chain seq x y z
N MET A 1 -28.39 -9.16 -65.09
CA MET A 1 -28.96 -9.51 -63.77
C MET A 1 -27.81 -9.88 -62.86
N ASN A 2 -27.48 -8.98 -61.93
CA ASN A 2 -26.44 -9.11 -60.91
C ASN A 2 -26.83 -10.11 -59.83
N LYS A 3 -25.91 -10.99 -59.43
CA LYS A 3 -25.80 -11.48 -58.04
C LYS A 3 -24.34 -11.81 -57.70
N ILE A 4 -23.70 -10.91 -56.96
CA ILE A 4 -22.47 -11.16 -56.20
C ILE A 4 -22.91 -11.66 -54.82
N PRO A 5 -22.49 -12.83 -54.32
CA PRO A 5 -22.64 -13.12 -52.91
C PRO A 5 -21.38 -12.71 -52.15
N ALA A 6 -21.58 -11.68 -51.34
CA ALA A 6 -21.18 -11.59 -49.94
C ALA A 6 -19.76 -12.03 -49.56
N VAL A 7 -18.90 -11.01 -49.49
CA VAL A 7 -17.72 -10.91 -48.64
C VAL A 7 -18.02 -11.47 -47.24
N LEU A 8 -17.33 -12.54 -46.88
CA LEU A 8 -17.30 -13.10 -45.53
C LEU A 8 -16.43 -12.19 -44.65
N ALA A 9 -17.05 -11.16 -44.06
CA ALA A 9 -16.42 -10.35 -43.03
C ALA A 9 -16.39 -11.15 -41.72
N ILE A 10 -15.28 -11.85 -41.45
CA ILE A 10 -14.99 -12.37 -40.12
C ILE A 10 -14.64 -11.17 -39.25
N ALA A 11 -15.59 -10.78 -38.41
CA ALA A 11 -15.40 -9.78 -37.38
C ALA A 11 -14.31 -10.25 -36.41
N LEU A 12 -13.16 -9.58 -36.47
CA LEU A 12 -12.14 -9.61 -35.41
C LEU A 12 -12.75 -8.92 -34.18
N MET A 13 -13.38 -9.68 -33.29
CA MET A 13 -13.72 -9.21 -31.95
C MET A 13 -12.42 -9.15 -31.14
N ILE A 14 -11.71 -8.03 -31.28
CA ILE A 14 -10.59 -7.67 -30.42
C ILE A 14 -11.16 -7.48 -29.02
N ASN A 15 -10.79 -8.40 -28.13
CA ASN A 15 -11.06 -8.35 -26.70
C ASN A 15 -10.44 -7.07 -26.10
N CYS A 16 -11.21 -6.00 -26.00
CA CYS A 16 -10.85 -4.76 -25.30
C CYS A 16 -10.92 -4.90 -23.77
N ALA A 17 -10.42 -6.00 -23.19
CA ALA A 17 -10.39 -6.21 -21.73
C ALA A 17 -9.12 -5.65 -21.06
N ALA A 18 -8.07 -5.35 -21.84
CA ALA A 18 -6.77 -4.91 -21.33
C ALA A 18 -6.74 -3.53 -20.59
N PRO A 19 -7.49 -2.49 -21.00
CA PRO A 19 -7.30 -1.16 -20.40
C PRO A 19 -7.90 -1.03 -18.99
N MET A 20 -8.89 -1.86 -18.62
CA MET A 20 -9.52 -1.79 -17.30
C MET A 20 -8.66 -2.43 -16.20
N ALA A 21 -7.99 -3.56 -16.50
CA ALA A 21 -7.11 -4.24 -15.55
C ALA A 21 -5.92 -3.36 -15.13
N MET A 22 -5.30 -2.66 -16.09
CA MET A 22 -4.16 -1.77 -15.79
C MET A 22 -4.53 -0.56 -14.93
N ALA A 23 -5.74 -0.01 -15.10
CA ALA A 23 -6.19 1.15 -14.32
C ALA A 23 -6.47 0.76 -12.86
N GLN A 24 -7.08 -0.40 -12.63
CA GLN A 24 -7.35 -0.95 -11.30
C GLN A 24 -6.05 -1.28 -10.55
N ASP A 25 -5.09 -1.88 -11.25
CA ASP A 25 -3.77 -2.21 -10.71
C ASP A 25 -3.01 -0.96 -10.21
N LYS A 26 -3.05 0.12 -10.99
CA LYS A 26 -2.42 1.39 -10.59
C LYS A 26 -3.07 2.01 -9.35
N GLN A 27 -4.40 1.96 -9.24
CA GLN A 27 -5.11 2.49 -8.08
C GLN A 27 -4.79 1.69 -6.81
N ARG A 28 -4.77 0.36 -6.90
CA ARG A 28 -4.39 -0.54 -5.80
C ARG A 28 -2.97 -0.27 -5.32
N ASN A 29 -2.03 -0.10 -6.25
CA ASN A 29 -0.64 0.21 -5.92
C ASN A 29 -0.48 1.54 -5.19
N ASN A 30 -1.12 2.60 -5.68
CA ASN A 30 -1.10 3.90 -5.03
C ASN A 30 -1.68 3.85 -3.61
N PHE A 31 -2.76 3.07 -3.43
CA PHE A 31 -3.37 2.84 -2.14
C PHE A 31 -2.39 2.15 -1.18
N LEU A 32 -1.82 1.01 -1.57
CA LEU A 32 -0.89 0.24 -0.72
C LEU A 32 0.39 1.03 -0.42
N LEU A 33 0.89 1.80 -1.39
CA LEU A 33 2.07 2.66 -1.19
C LEU A 33 1.79 3.77 -0.18
N ARG A 34 0.64 4.44 -0.28
CA ARG A 34 0.25 5.47 0.70
C ARG A 34 0.05 4.86 2.08
N PHE A 35 -0.56 3.68 2.16
CA PHE A 35 -0.79 3.01 3.44
C PHE A 35 0.52 2.56 4.08
N PHE A 36 1.46 2.05 3.28
CA PHE A 36 2.83 1.77 3.71
C PHE A 36 3.52 3.02 4.27
N ASP A 37 3.47 4.16 3.57
CA ASP A 37 4.11 5.39 4.07
C ASP A 37 3.52 5.85 5.42
N MET A 38 2.19 5.77 5.59
CA MET A 38 1.52 6.09 6.85
C MET A 38 1.92 5.12 7.97
N ASN A 39 2.08 3.83 7.65
CA ASN A 39 2.54 2.80 8.58
C ASN A 39 3.96 3.09 9.08
N GLU A 40 4.88 3.49 8.19
CA GLU A 40 6.24 3.88 8.57
C GLU A 40 6.25 5.15 9.45
N GLY A 41 5.37 6.11 9.15
CA GLY A 41 5.13 7.29 10.00
C GLY A 41 4.66 6.92 11.40
N ALA A 42 3.72 5.99 11.51
CA ALA A 42 3.22 5.46 12.77
C ALA A 42 4.28 4.66 13.54
N ALA A 43 5.13 3.91 12.84
CA ALA A 43 6.23 3.16 13.46
C ALA A 43 7.26 4.11 14.10
N LEU A 44 7.57 5.22 13.43
CA LEU A 44 8.46 6.25 13.99
C LEU A 44 7.79 7.05 15.10
N TYR A 45 6.49 7.33 15.00
CA TYR A 45 5.72 7.88 16.12
C TYR A 45 5.88 7.00 17.37
N ASN A 46 5.65 5.68 17.24
CA ASN A 46 5.82 4.75 18.35
C ASN A 46 7.24 4.82 18.94
N ARG A 47 8.27 4.85 18.08
CA ARG A 47 9.68 4.91 18.51
C ARG A 47 10.05 6.19 19.27
N TYR A 48 9.58 7.35 18.83
CA TYR A 48 10.00 8.66 19.37
C TYR A 48 9.05 9.23 20.42
N CYS A 49 7.76 8.88 20.35
CA CYS A 49 6.71 9.53 21.12
C CYS A 49 6.01 8.62 22.13
N MET A 50 6.13 7.30 22.00
CA MET A 50 5.50 6.37 22.93
C MET A 50 6.49 5.82 23.95
N LYS A 51 5.96 5.38 25.10
CA LYS A 51 6.76 4.71 26.13
C LYS A 51 7.04 3.27 25.70
N LYS A 52 8.13 2.69 26.19
CA LYS A 52 8.66 1.36 25.77
C LYS A 52 7.72 0.17 26.01
N ASP A 53 6.63 0.35 26.77
CA ASP A 53 5.81 -0.74 27.30
C ASP A 53 4.41 -0.78 26.69
N ASP A 54 4.27 -0.38 25.43
CA ASP A 54 2.98 -0.37 24.74
C ASP A 54 2.53 -1.80 24.37
N ALA A 55 1.48 -2.28 25.06
CA ALA A 55 0.88 -3.59 24.81
C ALA A 55 0.32 -3.75 23.37
N SER A 56 0.00 -2.64 22.70
CA SER A 56 -0.54 -2.62 21.35
C SER A 56 0.53 -2.74 20.25
N LEU A 57 1.82 -2.61 20.63
CA LEU A 57 2.96 -2.68 19.70
C LEU A 57 3.06 -4.02 18.96
N GLY A 58 2.70 -5.12 19.61
CA GLY A 58 2.73 -6.44 18.99
C GLY A 58 1.78 -6.53 17.79
N ARG A 59 0.53 -6.11 17.97
CA ARG A 59 -0.47 -6.13 16.89
C ARG A 59 -0.14 -5.12 15.80
N PHE A 60 0.29 -3.91 16.19
CA PHE A 60 0.74 -2.90 15.25
C PHE A 60 1.84 -3.45 14.33
N LYS A 61 2.89 -4.09 14.88
CA LYS A 61 3.99 -4.65 14.08
C LYS A 61 3.52 -5.75 13.12
N ALA A 62 2.68 -6.66 13.59
CA ALA A 62 2.13 -7.71 12.73
C ALA A 62 1.35 -7.12 11.54
N ASN A 63 0.50 -6.12 11.82
CA ASN A 63 -0.29 -5.44 10.80
C ASN A 63 0.58 -4.59 9.86
N HIS A 64 1.61 -3.93 10.38
CA HIS A 64 2.61 -3.20 9.62
C HIS A 64 3.31 -4.10 8.59
N ASP A 65 3.81 -5.26 9.04
CA ASP A 65 4.51 -6.22 8.20
C ASP A 65 3.60 -6.81 7.12
N ARG A 66 2.32 -7.08 7.45
CA ARG A 66 1.30 -7.54 6.49
C ARG A 66 1.10 -6.54 5.34
N VAL A 67 0.96 -5.24 5.65
CA VAL A 67 0.84 -4.20 4.62
C VAL A 67 2.09 -4.14 3.75
N GLY A 68 3.29 -4.19 4.36
CA GLY A 68 4.55 -4.21 3.62
C GLY A 68 4.66 -5.40 2.68
N GLN A 69 4.25 -6.58 3.13
CA GLN A 69 4.24 -7.80 2.31
C GLN A 69 3.20 -7.73 1.19
N ALA A 70 2.02 -7.16 1.44
CA ALA A 70 0.99 -6.96 0.43
C ALA A 70 1.45 -6.01 -0.68
N LEU A 71 2.06 -4.87 -0.31
CA LEU A 71 2.65 -3.94 -1.27
C LEU A 71 3.76 -4.61 -2.09
N LEU A 72 4.66 -5.35 -1.44
CA LEU A 72 5.73 -6.05 -2.13
C LEU A 72 5.20 -7.05 -3.16
N ASN A 73 4.21 -7.86 -2.77
CA ASN A 73 3.59 -8.83 -3.67
C ASN A 73 2.94 -8.14 -4.87
N GLU A 74 2.27 -7.02 -4.64
CA GLU A 74 1.64 -6.23 -5.69
C GLU A 74 2.67 -5.65 -6.66
N LEU A 75 3.77 -5.09 -6.16
CA LEU A 75 4.85 -4.55 -7.00
C LEU A 75 5.53 -5.64 -7.83
N ILE A 76 5.79 -6.83 -7.25
CA ILE A 76 6.33 -7.98 -7.99
C ILE A 76 5.37 -8.42 -9.10
N ARG A 77 4.06 -8.48 -8.79
CA ARG A 77 3.04 -8.86 -9.77
C ARG A 77 2.97 -7.89 -10.95
N GLN A 78 3.13 -6.60 -10.70
CA GLN A 78 3.04 -5.56 -11.73
C GLN A 78 4.31 -5.37 -12.56
N SER A 79 5.46 -5.89 -12.10
CA SER A 79 6.75 -5.80 -12.79
C SER A 79 7.37 -7.19 -13.00
N PRO A 80 6.73 -8.09 -13.76
CA PRO A 80 7.19 -9.46 -13.95
C PRO A 80 8.59 -9.56 -14.61
N GLU A 81 9.00 -8.53 -15.35
CA GLU A 81 10.32 -8.39 -15.94
C GLU A 81 11.41 -7.98 -14.93
N THR A 82 11.03 -7.44 -13.78
CA THR A 82 11.94 -7.01 -12.72
C THR A 82 12.13 -8.14 -11.71
N SER A 83 13.38 -8.46 -11.39
CA SER A 83 13.63 -9.49 -10.37
C SER A 83 13.02 -9.10 -9.02
N PRO A 84 12.42 -10.06 -8.27
CA PRO A 84 11.86 -9.77 -6.94
C PRO A 84 12.85 -9.13 -5.96
N GLN A 85 14.14 -9.44 -6.09
CA GLN A 85 15.21 -8.86 -5.26
C GLN A 85 15.38 -7.37 -5.52
N VAL A 86 15.29 -6.93 -6.77
CA VAL A 86 15.35 -5.50 -7.13
C VAL A 86 14.13 -4.78 -6.57
N VAL A 87 12.92 -5.34 -6.69
CA VAL A 87 11.70 -4.75 -6.11
C VAL A 87 11.82 -4.60 -4.60
N ARG A 88 12.33 -5.63 -3.90
CA ARG A 88 12.60 -5.58 -2.46
C ARG A 88 13.61 -4.48 -2.11
N ALA A 89 14.68 -4.34 -2.89
CA ALA A 89 15.70 -3.32 -2.67
C ALA A 89 15.10 -1.91 -2.83
N THR A 90 14.31 -1.67 -3.89
CA THR A 90 13.63 -0.39 -4.11
C THR A 90 12.65 -0.05 -2.99
N LEU A 91 11.87 -1.02 -2.50
CA LEU A 91 10.96 -0.79 -1.38
C LEU A 91 11.72 -0.46 -0.08
N LYS A 92 12.87 -1.13 0.15
CA LYS A 92 13.75 -0.85 1.28
C LYS A 92 14.39 0.55 1.19
N GLU A 93 14.85 0.96 0.01
CA GLU A 93 15.39 2.30 -0.22
C GLU A 93 14.33 3.38 0.05
N ARG A 94 13.08 3.15 -0.38
CA ARG A 94 11.95 4.03 -0.04
C ARG A 94 11.76 4.13 1.47
N GLN A 95 11.70 2.99 2.17
CA GLN A 95 11.55 2.95 3.62
C GLN A 95 12.64 3.77 4.32
N GLN A 96 13.90 3.59 3.91
CA GLN A 96 15.03 4.34 4.46
C GLN A 96 14.91 5.85 4.18
N GLY A 97 14.49 6.23 2.97
CA GLY A 97 14.25 7.64 2.62
C GLY A 97 13.18 8.28 3.49
N LEU A 98 12.06 7.58 3.74
CA LEU A 98 11.01 8.02 4.66
C LEU A 98 11.55 8.16 6.08
N HIS A 99 12.29 7.17 6.56
CA HIS A 99 12.85 7.21 7.92
C HIS A 99 13.77 8.40 8.11
N TYR A 100 14.66 8.66 7.16
CA TYR A 100 15.54 9.82 7.25
C TYR A 100 14.77 11.14 7.38
N GLN A 101 13.71 11.33 6.59
CA GLN A 101 12.88 12.54 6.63
C GLN A 101 12.10 12.64 7.95
N LEU A 102 11.49 11.55 8.38
CA LEU A 102 10.61 11.50 9.54
C LEU A 102 11.39 11.55 10.87
N GLU A 103 12.57 10.92 10.95
CA GLU A 103 13.45 11.03 12.12
C GLU A 103 13.88 12.48 12.36
N SER A 104 14.29 13.18 11.29
CA SER A 104 14.62 14.61 11.36
C SER A 104 13.41 15.43 11.84
N PHE A 105 12.22 15.12 11.33
CA PHE A 105 10.98 15.75 11.77
C PHE A 105 10.73 15.54 13.27
N TYR A 106 10.77 14.31 13.79
CA TYR A 106 10.49 14.02 15.21
C TYR A 106 11.57 14.54 16.17
N MET A 107 12.81 14.69 15.71
CA MET A 107 13.86 15.35 16.49
C MET A 107 13.61 16.85 16.66
N GLN A 108 13.05 17.51 15.65
CA GLN A 108 12.81 18.95 15.64
C GLN A 108 11.43 19.33 16.18
N ASN A 109 10.43 18.50 15.86
CA ASN A 109 9.03 18.72 16.13
C ASN A 109 8.58 17.74 17.22
N ARG A 110 8.02 18.28 18.30
CA ARG A 110 7.55 17.47 19.43
C ARG A 110 6.36 16.61 19.00
N CYS A 111 6.03 15.62 19.83
CA CYS A 111 4.94 14.67 19.64
C CYS A 111 3.51 15.25 19.61
N THR A 112 3.36 16.57 19.65
CA THR A 112 2.08 17.30 19.60
C THR A 112 1.85 18.03 18.28
N HIS A 113 2.80 17.97 17.34
CA HIS A 113 2.64 18.54 16.01
C HIS A 113 1.51 17.82 15.25
N PRO A 114 0.72 18.49 14.37
CA PRO A 114 -0.40 17.86 13.66
C PRO A 114 -0.06 16.54 12.95
N GLU A 115 1.09 16.45 12.31
CA GLU A 115 1.58 15.25 11.61
C GLU A 115 1.90 14.11 12.59
N ALA A 116 2.45 14.43 13.77
CA ALA A 116 2.65 13.45 14.84
C ALA A 116 1.30 12.95 15.40
N ILE A 117 0.29 13.83 15.47
CA ILE A 117 -1.07 13.45 15.87
C ILE A 117 -1.71 12.53 14.82
N GLN A 118 -1.53 12.81 13.53
CA GLN A 118 -2.02 11.91 12.47
C GLN A 118 -1.34 10.54 12.53
N ALA A 119 -0.02 10.51 12.71
CA ALA A 119 0.72 9.27 12.88
C ALA A 119 0.28 8.48 14.12
N LYS A 120 -0.06 9.18 15.22
CA LYS A 120 -0.66 8.58 16.41
C LYS A 120 -2.00 7.92 16.10
N VAL A 121 -2.93 8.64 15.46
CA VAL A 121 -4.26 8.11 15.12
C VAL A 121 -4.13 6.89 14.21
N HIS A 122 -3.20 6.94 13.27
CA HIS A 122 -2.90 5.82 12.38
C HIS A 122 -2.34 4.62 13.13
N TYR A 123 -1.40 4.84 14.06
CA TYR A 123 -0.87 3.82 14.95
C TYR A 123 -1.99 3.13 15.74
N GLU A 124 -2.83 3.91 16.42
CA GLU A 124 -3.92 3.41 17.28
C GLU A 124 -4.95 2.61 16.46
N THR A 125 -5.31 3.12 15.28
CA THR A 125 -6.19 2.42 14.34
C THR A 125 -5.60 1.07 13.93
N LEU A 126 -4.35 1.07 13.45
CA LEU A 126 -3.71 -0.15 12.97
C LEU A 126 -3.45 -1.15 14.11
N ALA A 127 -3.21 -0.68 15.33
CA ALA A 127 -3.02 -1.52 16.50
C ALA A 127 -4.34 -2.10 17.05
N ALA A 128 -5.50 -1.55 16.68
CA ALA A 128 -6.82 -2.04 17.09
C ALA A 128 -7.41 -3.06 16.11
N VAL A 129 -7.17 -2.90 14.81
CA VAL A 129 -7.73 -3.74 13.74
C VAL A 129 -7.21 -5.18 13.83
N SER A 130 -8.12 -6.16 13.69
CA SER A 130 -7.75 -7.59 13.62
C SER A 130 -7.12 -7.94 12.28
N GLU A 131 -6.39 -9.06 12.22
CA GLU A 131 -5.72 -9.47 10.98
C GLU A 131 -6.70 -9.68 9.82
N SER A 132 -7.86 -10.31 10.06
CA SER A 132 -8.86 -10.54 9.01
C SER A 132 -9.46 -9.23 8.48
N GLN A 133 -9.76 -8.29 9.37
CA GLN A 133 -10.24 -6.96 8.98
C GLN A 133 -9.19 -6.20 8.17
N LEU A 134 -7.91 -6.34 8.52
CA LEU A 134 -6.82 -5.75 7.74
C LEU A 134 -6.69 -6.40 6.37
N ASP A 135 -6.81 -7.72 6.27
CA ASP A 135 -6.73 -8.45 5.01
C ASP A 135 -7.88 -8.04 4.06
N GLU A 136 -9.12 -7.93 4.56
CA GLU A 136 -10.27 -7.38 3.83
C GLU A 136 -10.02 -5.93 3.38
N TYR A 137 -9.43 -5.11 4.26
CA TYR A 137 -9.08 -3.73 3.93
C TYR A 137 -8.04 -3.63 2.82
N ILE A 138 -6.98 -4.44 2.89
CA ILE A 138 -5.93 -4.57 1.87
C ILE A 138 -6.52 -5.13 0.55
N ALA A 139 -7.51 -6.02 0.62
CA ALA A 139 -8.21 -6.54 -0.55
C ALA A 139 -9.06 -5.46 -1.25
N GLY A 140 -9.38 -4.35 -0.55
CA GLY A 140 -10.27 -3.30 -1.04
C GLY A 140 -11.74 -3.63 -0.79
N GLU A 141 -12.02 -4.52 0.14
CA GLU A 141 -13.36 -5.03 0.47
C GLU A 141 -14.03 -4.26 1.61
N MET A 142 -13.28 -3.39 2.32
CA MET A 142 -13.81 -2.47 3.34
C MET A 142 -13.30 -1.03 3.17
N PRO A 143 -14.14 0.01 3.37
CA PRO A 143 -13.67 1.39 3.54
C PRO A 143 -13.16 1.63 4.97
N ILE A 144 -12.14 2.50 5.15
CA ILE A 144 -11.76 2.98 6.50
C ILE A 144 -12.88 3.89 7.00
N ALA A 145 -13.43 3.56 8.18
CA ALA A 145 -14.14 4.56 8.97
C ALA A 145 -13.09 5.51 9.58
N HIS A 146 -12.96 6.70 8.98
CA HIS A 146 -12.14 7.80 9.50
C HIS A 146 -12.87 8.53 10.63
#